data_AF-A0A085W4M1-F1
#
_entry.id   AF-A0A085W4M1-F1
#
_cell.length_a   1.000
_cell.length_b   1.000
_cell.length_c   1.000
_cell.angle_alpha   90.00
_cell.angle_beta   90.00
_cell.angle_gamma   90.00
#
_symmetry.space_group_name_H-M   'P 1'
#
loop_
_entity.id
_entity.type
_entity.pdbx_description
1 polymer ?
#
loop_
_entity_poly.entity_id
_entity_poly.type
_entity_poly.pdbx_seq_one_letter_code
_entity_poly.pdbx_strand_id
1 'polypeptide(L)'
;MSDSPYSTILRDIFHVVDVSEDPAERARAKPVPELTPGFEALGFKTLGFYRLGRPPGHVYEVWRSPDSRAVLVVEYDLKKRPRAELRTLLHDGTIIETSSRFSGLSRLFRRARLHHPEAGYLLETHAATPEQLYRRHTERVEAIARERSSTIPSHDSMRLLFALVARSMVLTLNRYHHGKRLEWIIFIPATLAIIAAVVFAGTPLHWLTALAVAAVAFWYVSEMSSWLAARLLLIPPVPLATLLAAVDDVHTPPANSPAPS
;
A
#
# COMPACT_ATOMS: atom_id res chain seq x y z
N MET A 1 -0.82 -27.85 -0.65
CA MET A 1 -0.51 -26.50 -1.18
C MET A 1 0.23 -25.76 -0.09
N SER A 2 1.50 -25.40 -0.31
CA SER A 2 2.28 -24.69 0.72
C SER A 2 1.88 -23.22 0.72
N ASP A 3 1.29 -22.75 1.81
CA ASP A 3 1.09 -21.32 2.03
C ASP A 3 2.41 -20.61 1.79
N SER A 4 2.41 -19.74 0.79
CA SER A 4 3.58 -18.96 0.43
C SER A 4 3.98 -18.15 1.67
N PRO A 5 5.25 -18.19 2.13
CA PRO A 5 5.71 -17.44 3.30
C PRO A 5 5.50 -15.92 3.17
N TYR A 6 5.19 -15.47 1.96
CA TYR A 6 4.92 -14.09 1.56
C TYR A 6 3.48 -13.66 1.87
N SER A 7 2.53 -14.59 1.88
CA SER A 7 1.18 -14.35 2.39
C SER A 7 1.23 -14.01 3.87
N THR A 8 2.12 -14.65 4.63
CA THR A 8 2.28 -14.48 6.08
C THR A 8 2.88 -13.13 6.45
N ILE A 9 3.94 -12.67 5.76
CA ILE A 9 4.60 -11.37 6.06
C ILE A 9 3.74 -10.17 5.66
N LEU A 10 3.06 -10.23 4.50
CA LEU A 10 2.11 -9.19 4.10
C LEU A 10 0.86 -9.21 5.00
N ARG A 11 0.38 -10.41 5.43
CA ARG A 11 -0.64 -10.55 6.47
C ARG A 11 -0.18 -9.94 7.80
N ASP A 12 1.06 -10.15 8.22
CA ASP A 12 1.52 -9.75 9.55
C ASP A 12 1.82 -8.26 9.70
N ILE A 13 2.33 -7.60 8.65
CA ILE A 13 2.66 -6.16 8.69
C ILE A 13 1.45 -5.30 8.30
N PHE A 14 0.63 -5.75 7.36
CA PHE A 14 -0.56 -5.03 6.88
C PHE A 14 -1.74 -5.97 6.76
N HIS A 15 -2.24 -6.42 7.92
CA HIS A 15 -3.38 -7.31 8.01
C HIS A 15 -4.64 -6.59 7.49
N VAL A 16 -4.99 -6.76 6.21
CA VAL A 16 -6.24 -6.28 5.62
C VAL A 16 -7.30 -7.36 5.88
N VAL A 17 -8.37 -7.01 6.59
CA VAL A 17 -9.44 -7.97 6.94
C VAL A 17 -10.76 -7.45 6.39
N ASP A 18 -11.48 -8.30 5.68
CA ASP A 18 -12.88 -8.04 5.39
C ASP A 18 -13.69 -8.14 6.68
N VAL A 19 -14.33 -7.04 7.06
CA VAL A 19 -15.18 -6.96 8.24
C VAL A 19 -16.61 -6.58 7.86
N SER A 20 -16.98 -6.78 6.60
CA SER A 20 -18.33 -6.46 6.08
C SER A 20 -19.44 -7.24 6.79
N GLU A 21 -19.13 -8.44 7.27
CA GLU A 21 -20.07 -9.30 7.99
C GLU A 21 -20.06 -9.09 9.52
N ASP A 22 -19.16 -8.25 10.06
CA ASP A 22 -19.06 -7.98 11.50
C ASP A 22 -19.70 -6.62 11.86
N PRO A 23 -20.91 -6.62 12.48
CA PRO A 23 -21.60 -5.38 12.82
C PRO A 23 -20.84 -4.51 13.84
N ALA A 24 -20.09 -5.14 14.76
CA ALA A 24 -19.33 -4.44 15.79
C ALA A 24 -18.14 -3.70 15.16
N GLU A 25 -17.45 -4.33 14.21
CA GLU A 25 -16.39 -3.69 13.44
C GLU A 25 -16.93 -2.60 12.51
N ARG A 26 -18.06 -2.84 11.84
CA ARG A 26 -18.72 -1.83 10.98
C ARG A 26 -19.09 -0.56 11.74
N ALA A 27 -19.58 -0.69 12.96
CA ALA A 27 -19.89 0.46 13.82
C ALA A 27 -18.67 1.33 14.15
N ARG A 28 -17.44 0.81 13.96
CA ARG A 28 -16.18 1.56 14.15
C ARG A 28 -15.77 2.36 12.91
N ALA A 29 -16.38 2.13 11.75
CA ALA A 29 -16.17 2.94 10.56
C ALA A 29 -16.65 4.38 10.85
N LYS A 30 -15.75 5.35 10.71
CA LYS A 30 -16.10 6.75 10.97
C LYS A 30 -16.84 7.31 9.75
N PRO A 31 -18.10 7.75 9.88
CA PRO A 31 -18.80 8.40 8.79
C PRO A 31 -18.14 9.73 8.46
N VAL A 32 -18.16 10.13 7.18
CA VAL A 32 -17.61 11.40 6.69
C VAL A 32 -18.74 12.19 6.00
N PRO A 33 -19.66 12.77 6.80
CA PRO A 33 -20.91 13.37 6.30
C PRO A 33 -20.68 14.54 5.33
N GLU A 34 -19.48 15.11 5.29
CA GLU A 34 -19.12 16.21 4.39
C GLU A 34 -18.92 15.76 2.93
N LEU A 35 -18.67 14.47 2.69
CA LEU A 35 -18.37 13.92 1.36
C LEU A 35 -19.37 12.84 0.93
N THR A 36 -19.84 12.02 1.87
CA THR A 36 -20.71 10.87 1.57
C THR A 36 -21.95 11.24 0.75
N PRO A 37 -22.75 12.28 1.08
CA PRO A 37 -23.96 12.60 0.32
C PRO A 37 -23.70 12.94 -1.15
N GLY A 38 -22.56 13.57 -1.46
CA GLY A 38 -22.21 13.91 -2.84
C GLY A 38 -21.86 12.68 -3.68
N PHE A 39 -21.20 11.68 -3.09
CA PHE A 39 -20.93 10.42 -3.79
C PHE A 39 -22.18 9.54 -3.91
N GLU A 40 -23.07 9.54 -2.92
CA GLU A 40 -24.39 8.90 -3.01
C GLU A 40 -25.22 9.50 -4.16
N ALA A 41 -25.24 10.83 -4.29
CA ALA A 41 -25.94 11.53 -5.38
C ALA A 41 -25.38 11.18 -6.77
N LEU A 42 -24.10 10.82 -6.85
CA LEU A 42 -23.45 10.31 -8.06
C LEU A 42 -23.73 8.82 -8.33
N GLY A 43 -24.46 8.13 -7.44
CA GLY A 43 -24.83 6.73 -7.59
C GLY A 43 -23.77 5.75 -7.05
N PHE A 44 -22.81 6.21 -6.25
CA PHE A 44 -21.91 5.29 -5.56
C PHE A 44 -22.68 4.45 -4.55
N LYS A 45 -22.27 3.19 -4.39
CA LYS A 45 -22.89 2.25 -3.45
C LYS A 45 -21.84 1.59 -2.57
N THR A 46 -22.14 1.39 -1.30
CA THR A 46 -21.28 0.64 -0.40
C THR A 46 -21.06 -0.77 -0.95
N LEU A 47 -19.79 -1.16 -1.03
CA LEU A 47 -19.32 -2.48 -1.42
C LEU A 47 -19.02 -3.35 -0.19
N GLY A 48 -18.48 -2.75 0.87
CA GLY A 48 -18.10 -3.45 2.08
C GLY A 48 -17.21 -2.62 3.00
N PHE A 49 -16.63 -3.28 4.00
CA PHE A 49 -15.80 -2.67 5.03
C PHE A 49 -14.53 -3.49 5.21
N TYR A 50 -13.38 -2.81 5.38
CA TYR A 50 -12.14 -3.49 5.72
C TYR A 50 -11.40 -2.83 6.86
N ARG A 51 -10.67 -3.63 7.63
CA ARG A 51 -9.77 -3.17 8.70
C ARG A 51 -8.31 -3.32 8.27
N LEU A 52 -7.47 -2.35 8.62
CA LEU A 52 -6.01 -2.45 8.50
C LEU A 52 -5.34 -2.75 9.85
N GLY A 53 -4.42 -3.72 9.85
CA GLY A 53 -3.62 -4.11 11.01
C GLY A 53 -4.33 -5.11 11.93
N ARG A 54 -3.72 -5.50 13.05
CA ARG A 54 -4.40 -6.29 14.10
C ARG A 54 -5.37 -5.39 14.91
N PRO A 55 -6.35 -5.93 15.64
CA PRO A 55 -7.15 -5.12 16.56
C PRO A 55 -6.23 -4.35 17.52
N PRO A 56 -6.43 -3.04 17.75
CA PRO A 56 -7.57 -2.18 17.37
C PRO A 56 -7.31 -1.31 16.11
N GLY A 57 -7.20 -1.93 14.93
CA GLY A 57 -7.00 -1.24 13.64
C GLY A 57 -8.15 -0.31 13.21
N HIS A 58 -7.89 0.56 12.22
CA HIS A 58 -8.90 1.45 11.62
C HIS A 58 -9.76 0.69 10.62
N VAL A 59 -11.08 0.94 10.64
CA VAL A 59 -12.07 0.36 9.73
C VAL A 59 -12.44 1.40 8.67
N TYR A 60 -12.42 0.97 7.41
CA TYR A 60 -12.68 1.77 6.24
C TYR A 60 -13.90 1.24 5.52
N GLU A 61 -14.79 2.14 5.14
CA GLU A 61 -15.90 1.84 4.24
C GLU A 61 -15.44 1.98 2.79
N VAL A 62 -15.86 1.02 1.96
CA VAL A 62 -15.52 0.95 0.55
C VAL A 62 -16.78 1.08 -0.25
N TRP A 63 -16.70 1.90 -1.27
CA TRP A 63 -17.78 2.23 -2.16
C TRP A 63 -17.39 1.88 -3.59
N ARG A 64 -18.35 1.47 -4.39
CA ARG A 64 -18.19 1.19 -5.82
C ARG A 64 -18.79 2.33 -6.63
N SER A 65 -18.11 2.75 -7.69
CA SER A 65 -18.63 3.72 -8.66
C SER A 65 -19.87 3.18 -9.40
N PRO A 66 -20.73 4.04 -9.95
CA PRO A 66 -21.95 3.61 -10.65
C PRO A 66 -21.67 2.72 -11.87
N ASP A 67 -20.53 2.92 -12.53
CA ASP A 67 -20.06 2.13 -13.67
C ASP A 67 -19.17 0.94 -13.28
N SER A 68 -18.95 0.74 -11.98
CA SER A 68 -18.07 -0.30 -11.43
C SER A 68 -16.61 -0.24 -11.88
N ARG A 69 -16.14 0.88 -12.41
CA ARG A 69 -14.75 1.04 -12.88
C ARG A 69 -13.80 1.52 -11.80
N ALA A 70 -14.31 2.04 -10.68
CA ALA A 70 -13.51 2.56 -9.58
C ALA A 70 -14.04 2.15 -8.20
N VAL A 71 -13.12 2.03 -7.25
CA VAL A 71 -13.43 1.94 -5.81
C VAL A 71 -13.14 3.27 -5.14
N LEU A 72 -14.02 3.65 -4.22
CA LEU A 72 -13.91 4.85 -3.40
C LEU A 72 -13.71 4.44 -1.94
N VAL A 73 -12.77 5.09 -1.28
CA VAL A 73 -12.66 5.08 0.18
C VAL A 73 -12.79 6.51 0.68
N VAL A 74 -13.66 6.71 1.66
CA VAL A 74 -13.84 8.00 2.34
C VAL A 74 -13.35 7.85 3.78
N GLU A 75 -12.48 8.75 4.22
CA GLU A 75 -11.85 8.70 5.54
C GLU A 75 -11.59 10.11 6.09
N TYR A 76 -11.29 10.20 7.38
CA TYR A 76 -10.61 11.36 7.95
C TYR A 76 -9.10 11.14 7.90
N ASP A 77 -8.36 12.13 7.39
CA ASP A 77 -6.89 12.10 7.45
C ASP A 77 -6.36 12.25 8.89
N LEU A 78 -5.04 12.15 9.07
CA LEU A 78 -4.39 12.30 10.38
C LEU A 78 -4.64 13.67 11.05
N LYS A 79 -5.02 14.68 10.27
CA LYS A 79 -5.40 16.02 10.74
C LYS A 79 -6.92 16.17 10.90
N LYS A 80 -7.66 15.05 10.90
CA LYS A 80 -9.11 14.99 10.99
C LYS A 80 -9.83 15.75 9.87
N ARG A 81 -9.21 15.85 8.68
CA ARG A 81 -9.84 16.47 7.51
C ARG A 81 -10.51 15.40 6.65
N PRO A 82 -11.73 15.66 6.14
CA PRO A 82 -12.42 14.70 5.29
C PRO A 82 -11.63 14.49 4.00
N ARG A 83 -11.56 13.24 3.56
CA ARG A 83 -10.74 12.81 2.43
C ARG A 83 -11.46 11.71 1.66
N ALA A 84 -11.38 11.81 0.34
CA ALA A 84 -11.83 10.79 -0.59
C ALA A 84 -10.64 10.30 -1.42
N GLU A 85 -10.63 9.01 -1.70
CA GLU A 85 -9.67 8.33 -2.56
C GLU A 85 -10.40 7.45 -3.56
N LEU A 86 -10.31 7.81 -4.84
CA LEU A 86 -10.74 6.96 -5.93
C LEU A 86 -9.56 6.15 -6.44
N ARG A 87 -9.74 4.84 -6.62
CA ARG A 87 -8.74 3.93 -7.18
C ARG A 87 -9.34 3.08 -8.27
N THR A 88 -8.57 2.89 -9.34
CA THR A 88 -8.87 1.98 -10.44
C THR A 88 -7.65 1.10 -10.71
N LEU A 89 -7.84 -0.22 -10.75
CA LEU A 89 -6.85 -1.17 -11.27
C LEU A 89 -7.08 -1.34 -12.77
N LEU A 90 -6.03 -1.30 -13.58
CA LEU A 90 -6.05 -1.71 -14.99
C LEU A 90 -5.57 -3.16 -15.11
N HIS A 91 -5.90 -3.83 -16.21
CA HIS A 91 -5.48 -5.21 -16.49
C HIS A 91 -3.95 -5.39 -16.56
N ASP A 92 -3.20 -4.38 -17.00
CA ASP A 92 -1.73 -4.37 -16.97
C ASP A 92 -1.14 -4.24 -15.55
N GLY A 93 -1.99 -4.15 -14.52
CA GLY A 93 -1.60 -3.97 -13.12
C GLY A 93 -1.34 -2.52 -12.73
N THR A 94 -1.64 -1.54 -13.58
CA THR A 94 -1.56 -0.12 -13.27
C THR A 94 -2.65 0.25 -12.27
N ILE A 95 -2.28 0.93 -11.19
CA ILE A 95 -3.22 1.51 -10.23
C ILE A 95 -3.27 3.02 -10.45
N ILE A 96 -4.43 3.52 -10.83
CA ILE A 96 -4.69 4.94 -10.96
C ILE A 96 -5.42 5.39 -9.71
N GLU A 97 -4.87 6.38 -9.00
CA GLU A 97 -5.47 6.95 -7.81
C GLU A 97 -5.71 8.46 -7.98
N THR A 98 -6.86 8.95 -7.52
CA THR A 98 -7.20 10.38 -7.47
C THR A 98 -7.77 10.70 -6.10
N SER A 99 -7.17 11.67 -5.38
CA SER A 99 -7.54 11.98 -4.00
C SER A 99 -7.87 13.46 -3.79
N SER A 100 -8.84 13.74 -2.92
CA SER A 100 -9.36 15.09 -2.67
C SER A 100 -8.39 16.03 -1.93
N ARG A 101 -7.39 15.49 -1.21
CA ARG A 101 -6.27 16.27 -0.61
C ARG A 101 -5.19 15.35 -0.04
N PHE A 102 -3.99 15.91 0.17
CA PHE A 102 -2.95 15.32 0.99
C PHE A 102 -2.58 16.19 2.19
N SER A 103 -2.25 15.54 3.31
CA SER A 103 -1.54 16.17 4.41
C SER A 103 -0.55 15.21 5.10
N GLY A 104 0.61 15.73 5.50
CA GLY A 104 1.58 15.04 6.37
C GLY A 104 2.32 13.84 5.76
N LEU A 105 2.64 12.84 6.62
CA LEU A 105 3.40 11.62 6.33
C LEU A 105 2.79 10.75 5.20
N SER A 106 1.46 10.83 5.01
CA SER A 106 0.77 10.15 3.89
C SER A 106 1.33 10.55 2.51
N ARG A 107 1.81 11.79 2.37
CA ARG A 107 2.48 12.30 1.17
C ARG A 107 3.84 11.62 0.93
N LEU A 108 4.57 11.27 1.99
CA LEU A 108 5.88 10.60 1.92
C LEU A 108 5.73 9.15 1.46
N PHE A 109 4.85 8.38 2.09
CA PHE A 109 4.59 6.99 1.69
C PHE A 109 4.02 6.89 0.26
N ARG A 110 3.20 7.85 -0.17
CA ARG A 110 2.66 7.88 -1.54
C ARG A 110 3.66 8.37 -2.58
N ARG A 111 4.55 9.30 -2.21
CA ARG A 111 5.74 9.62 -3.05
C ARG A 111 6.58 8.38 -3.29
N ALA A 112 6.72 7.48 -2.31
CA ALA A 112 7.43 6.22 -2.53
C ALA A 112 6.72 5.36 -3.62
N ARG A 113 5.39 5.31 -3.66
CA ARG A 113 4.66 4.56 -4.71
C ARG A 113 4.87 5.12 -6.12
N LEU A 114 4.87 6.45 -6.25
CA LEU A 114 4.82 7.16 -7.55
C LEU A 114 6.03 7.01 -8.47
N HIS A 115 7.21 6.68 -7.95
CA HIS A 115 8.41 6.49 -8.79
C HIS A 115 9.07 5.12 -8.58
N HIS A 116 8.28 4.08 -8.26
CA HIS A 116 8.78 2.72 -8.41
C HIS A 116 8.94 2.43 -9.93
N PRO A 117 10.04 1.82 -10.39
CA PRO A 117 10.29 1.59 -11.83
C PRO A 117 9.20 0.72 -12.48
N GLU A 118 8.58 -0.16 -11.70
CA GLU A 118 7.46 -1.02 -12.13
C GLU A 118 6.09 -0.44 -11.73
N ALA A 119 6.02 0.81 -11.24
CA ALA A 119 4.93 1.25 -10.38
C ALA A 119 3.55 1.00 -10.98
N GLY A 120 3.35 1.31 -12.27
CA GLY A 120 2.02 1.49 -12.82
C GLY A 120 1.12 2.34 -11.90
N TYR A 121 1.68 3.12 -10.97
CA TYR A 121 0.93 3.70 -9.87
C TYR A 121 0.92 5.20 -10.11
N LEU A 122 -0.22 5.71 -10.52
CA LEU A 122 -0.37 7.07 -10.97
C LEU A 122 -1.27 7.78 -9.99
N LEU A 123 -0.78 8.83 -9.33
CA LEU A 123 -1.52 9.58 -8.32
C LEU A 123 -1.73 11.05 -8.71
N GLU A 124 -2.96 11.52 -8.54
CA GLU A 124 -3.31 12.94 -8.67
C GLU A 124 -3.99 13.43 -7.39
N THR A 125 -3.69 14.66 -6.97
CA THR A 125 -4.32 15.31 -5.82
C THR A 125 -5.08 16.53 -6.28
N HIS A 126 -6.31 16.69 -5.84
CA HIS A 126 -7.08 17.87 -6.19
C HIS A 126 -8.08 18.24 -5.11
N ALA A 127 -8.09 19.51 -4.68
CA ALA A 127 -9.19 20.03 -3.89
C ALA A 127 -10.42 20.20 -4.81
N ALA A 128 -11.29 19.20 -4.83
CA ALA A 128 -12.45 19.09 -5.72
C ALA A 128 -13.70 18.69 -4.94
N THR A 129 -14.86 19.08 -5.46
CA THR A 129 -16.14 18.46 -5.04
C THR A 129 -16.17 16.98 -5.45
N PRO A 130 -17.05 16.14 -4.86
CA PRO A 130 -17.22 14.75 -5.27
C PRO A 130 -17.38 14.56 -6.78
N GLU A 131 -18.18 15.39 -7.44
CA GLU A 131 -18.45 15.35 -8.87
C GLU A 131 -17.19 15.67 -9.69
N GLN A 132 -16.47 16.71 -9.30
CA GLN A 132 -15.23 17.11 -9.96
C GLN A 132 -14.14 16.05 -9.76
N LEU A 133 -14.06 15.44 -8.57
CA LEU A 133 -13.10 14.39 -8.27
C LEU A 133 -13.37 13.15 -9.13
N TYR A 134 -14.63 12.73 -9.20
CA TYR A 134 -15.03 11.57 -10.00
C TYR A 134 -14.82 11.80 -11.49
N ARG A 135 -15.30 12.94 -12.04
CA ARG A 135 -15.12 13.28 -13.45
C ARG A 135 -13.64 13.23 -13.87
N ARG A 136 -12.76 13.89 -13.10
CA ARG A 136 -11.33 13.89 -13.40
C ARG A 136 -10.70 12.51 -13.29
N HIS A 137 -11.12 11.73 -12.30
CA HIS A 137 -10.64 10.37 -12.16
C HIS A 137 -10.97 9.54 -13.41
N THR A 138 -12.22 9.61 -13.87
CA THR A 138 -12.68 8.90 -15.07
C THR A 138 -11.94 9.35 -16.32
N GLU A 139 -11.85 10.67 -16.57
CA GLU A 139 -11.10 11.24 -17.70
C GLU A 139 -9.66 10.74 -17.75
N ARG A 140 -9.00 10.71 -16.58
CA ARG A 140 -7.62 10.27 -16.43
C ARG A 140 -7.46 8.77 -16.61
N VAL A 141 -8.36 7.98 -16.03
CA VAL A 141 -8.39 6.52 -16.19
C VAL A 141 -8.52 6.16 -17.67
N GLU A 142 -9.40 6.84 -18.40
CA GLU A 142 -9.61 6.59 -19.84
C GLU A 142 -8.42 7.01 -20.69
N ALA A 143 -7.82 8.17 -20.41
CA ALA A 143 -6.63 8.63 -21.10
C ALA A 143 -5.47 7.63 -20.93
N ILE A 144 -5.19 7.18 -19.71
CA ILE A 144 -4.10 6.25 -19.42
C ILE A 144 -4.41 4.85 -19.97
N ALA A 145 -5.64 4.36 -19.82
CA ALA A 145 -6.02 3.06 -20.36
C ALA A 145 -5.80 3.01 -21.89
N ARG A 146 -6.14 4.10 -22.59
CA ARG A 146 -5.90 4.25 -24.03
C ARG A 146 -4.41 4.32 -24.37
N GLU A 147 -3.65 5.16 -23.67
CA GLU A 147 -2.19 5.30 -23.86
C GLU A 147 -1.47 3.97 -23.69
N ARG A 148 -1.87 3.17 -22.69
CA ARG A 148 -1.24 1.88 -22.36
C ARG A 148 -1.86 0.69 -23.08
N SER A 149 -2.89 0.90 -23.92
CA SER A 149 -3.66 -0.18 -24.55
C SER A 149 -4.15 -1.24 -23.56
N SER A 150 -4.56 -0.80 -22.36
CA SER A 150 -5.05 -1.66 -21.29
C SER A 150 -6.56 -1.50 -21.12
N THR A 151 -7.22 -2.54 -20.63
CA THR A 151 -8.64 -2.53 -20.27
C THR A 151 -8.83 -2.30 -18.77
N ILE A 152 -10.05 -1.96 -18.37
CA ILE A 152 -10.43 -1.71 -16.97
C ILE A 152 -11.37 -2.84 -16.52
N PRO A 153 -10.94 -3.71 -15.58
CA PRO A 153 -11.79 -4.73 -14.99
C PRO A 153 -12.90 -4.09 -14.14
N SER A 154 -13.98 -4.84 -13.95
CA SER A 154 -15.08 -4.45 -13.07
C SER A 154 -14.70 -4.61 -11.59
N HIS A 155 -14.96 -3.59 -10.79
CA HIS A 155 -14.62 -3.48 -9.37
C HIS A 155 -15.81 -3.84 -8.47
N ASP A 156 -16.33 -5.04 -8.68
CA ASP A 156 -17.61 -5.49 -8.10
C ASP A 156 -17.48 -6.22 -6.77
N SER A 157 -16.26 -6.38 -6.27
CA SER A 157 -16.00 -7.19 -5.09
C SER A 157 -14.90 -6.62 -4.20
N MET A 158 -15.03 -6.85 -2.89
CA MET A 158 -13.98 -6.57 -1.89
C MET A 158 -12.68 -7.32 -2.21
N ARG A 159 -12.75 -8.46 -2.91
CA ARG A 159 -11.59 -9.23 -3.39
C ARG A 159 -10.67 -8.39 -4.29
N LEU A 160 -11.23 -7.66 -5.26
CA LEU A 160 -10.42 -6.82 -6.16
C LEU A 160 -9.81 -5.62 -5.41
N LEU A 161 -10.54 -5.07 -4.43
CA LEU A 161 -10.00 -4.06 -3.53
C LEU A 161 -8.78 -4.61 -2.76
N PHE A 162 -8.84 -5.82 -2.23
CA PHE A 162 -7.69 -6.39 -1.52
C PHE A 162 -6.50 -6.61 -2.45
N ALA A 163 -6.72 -7.01 -3.71
CA ALA A 163 -5.67 -7.06 -4.70
C ALA A 163 -5.04 -5.67 -4.94
N LEU A 164 -5.86 -4.62 -5.06
CA LEU A 164 -5.43 -3.22 -5.16
C LEU A 164 -4.59 -2.78 -3.95
N VAL A 165 -5.08 -3.03 -2.74
CA VAL A 165 -4.43 -2.65 -1.49
C VAL A 165 -3.11 -3.39 -1.35
N ALA A 166 -3.09 -4.72 -1.51
CA ALA A 166 -1.89 -5.54 -1.44
C ALA A 166 -0.82 -5.09 -2.44
N ARG A 167 -1.20 -4.88 -3.71
CA ARG A 167 -0.25 -4.40 -4.74
C ARG A 167 0.29 -3.00 -4.41
N SER A 168 -0.56 -2.08 -3.96
CA SER A 168 -0.11 -0.74 -3.55
C SER A 168 0.87 -0.78 -2.38
N MET A 169 0.72 -1.73 -1.45
CA MET A 169 1.60 -1.94 -0.31
C MET A 169 2.95 -2.51 -0.73
N VAL A 170 2.96 -3.54 -1.59
CA VAL A 170 4.19 -4.12 -2.15
C VAL A 170 5.04 -3.04 -2.83
N LEU A 171 4.42 -2.20 -3.66
CA LEU A 171 5.11 -1.08 -4.33
C LEU A 171 5.68 -0.06 -3.33
N THR A 172 4.98 0.17 -2.21
CA THR A 172 5.45 1.07 -1.14
C THR A 172 6.68 0.50 -0.43
N LEU A 173 6.60 -0.78 -0.05
CA LEU A 173 7.67 -1.48 0.67
C LEU A 173 8.92 -1.60 -0.20
N ASN A 174 8.79 -2.07 -1.44
CA ASN A 174 9.92 -2.26 -2.35
C ASN A 174 10.73 -0.97 -2.54
N ARG A 175 10.06 0.20 -2.64
CA ARG A 175 10.79 1.46 -2.75
C ARG A 175 11.31 2.00 -1.44
N TYR A 176 10.61 1.81 -0.32
CA TYR A 176 11.18 2.14 0.99
C TYR A 176 12.52 1.40 1.17
N HIS A 177 12.59 0.13 0.77
CA HIS A 177 13.82 -0.65 0.79
C HIS A 177 14.86 -0.17 -0.23
N HIS A 178 14.48 0.18 -1.47
CA HIS A 178 15.43 0.71 -2.47
C HIS A 178 15.96 2.10 -2.12
N GLY A 179 15.12 3.01 -1.61
CA GLY A 179 15.51 4.35 -1.20
C GLY A 179 16.45 4.31 -0.02
N LYS A 180 16.12 3.51 1.01
CA LYS A 180 17.05 3.24 2.10
C LYS A 180 18.34 2.66 1.57
N ARG A 181 18.33 1.65 0.69
CA ARG A 181 19.56 1.04 0.14
C ARG A 181 20.51 2.06 -0.49
N LEU A 182 19.99 3.10 -1.16
CA LEU A 182 20.80 4.17 -1.73
C LEU A 182 21.39 5.09 -0.63
N GLU A 183 20.60 5.45 0.38
CA GLU A 183 21.10 6.15 1.57
C GLU A 183 22.19 5.32 2.27
N TRP A 184 22.00 4.02 2.47
CA TRP A 184 22.98 3.11 3.08
C TRP A 184 24.29 3.02 2.29
N ILE A 185 24.23 2.94 0.95
CA ILE A 185 25.41 2.90 0.08
C ILE A 185 26.24 4.19 0.19
N ILE A 186 25.61 5.33 0.50
CA ILE A 186 26.30 6.62 0.60
C ILE A 186 26.75 6.90 2.04
N PHE A 187 25.92 6.60 3.04
CA PHE A 187 26.17 6.91 4.44
C PHE A 187 27.25 6.01 5.06
N ILE A 188 27.29 4.73 4.71
CA ILE A 188 28.27 3.79 5.27
C ILE A 188 29.71 4.19 4.88
N PRO A 189 30.05 4.42 3.60
CA PRO A 189 31.40 4.86 3.23
C PRO A 189 31.77 6.22 3.81
N ALA A 190 30.84 7.17 3.84
CA ALA A 190 31.07 8.50 4.43
C ALA A 190 31.37 8.42 5.93
N THR A 191 30.62 7.60 6.66
CA THR A 191 30.83 7.38 8.10
C THR A 191 32.17 6.68 8.34
N LEU A 192 32.49 5.63 7.59
CA LEU A 192 33.79 4.95 7.68
C LEU A 192 34.97 5.88 7.36
N ALA A 193 34.82 6.79 6.39
CA ALA A 193 35.83 7.79 6.05
C ALA A 193 36.06 8.80 7.19
N ILE A 194 34.99 9.24 7.86
CA ILE A 194 35.08 10.14 9.03
C ILE A 194 35.76 9.42 10.19
N ILE A 195 35.41 8.16 10.47
CA ILE A 195 36.04 7.35 11.51
C ILE A 195 37.54 7.19 11.24
N ALA A 196 37.91 6.85 10.00
CA ALA A 196 39.30 6.75 9.60
C ALA A 196 40.03 8.08 9.81
N ALA A 197 39.46 9.20 9.37
CA ALA A 197 40.05 10.53 9.53
C ALA A 197 40.29 10.91 11.00
N VAL A 198 39.34 10.63 11.89
CA VAL A 198 39.47 10.89 13.34
C VAL A 198 40.57 10.04 13.96
N VAL A 199 40.66 8.76 13.59
CA VAL A 199 41.70 7.84 14.08
C VAL A 199 43.09 8.28 13.60
N PHE A 200 43.23 8.70 12.34
CA PHE A 200 44.51 9.17 11.79
C PHE A 200 44.94 10.56 12.28
N ALA A 201 44.01 11.41 12.73
CA ALA A 201 44.30 12.78 13.21
C ALA A 201 44.86 12.86 14.65
N GLY A 202 44.90 11.75 15.40
CA GLY A 202 45.68 11.67 16.64
C GLY A 202 45.20 12.50 17.85
N THR A 203 44.00 13.10 17.82
CA THR A 203 43.44 13.93 18.91
C THR A 203 42.95 13.18 20.18
N PRO A 204 43.53 13.36 21.38
CA PRO A 204 43.33 12.54 22.60
C PRO A 204 41.88 12.39 23.16
N LEU A 205 40.86 12.98 22.54
CA LEU A 205 39.44 12.77 22.81
C LEU A 205 38.88 11.41 22.27
N HIS A 206 39.79 10.48 21.96
CA HIS A 206 39.62 9.30 21.11
C HIS A 206 38.62 8.26 21.62
N TRP A 207 38.60 8.00 22.92
CA TRP A 207 37.86 6.84 23.40
C TRP A 207 36.36 7.12 23.47
N LEU A 208 35.93 8.32 23.88
CA LEU A 208 34.51 8.69 23.91
C LEU A 208 33.92 8.84 22.50
N THR A 209 34.68 9.43 21.58
CA THR A 209 34.25 9.51 20.18
C THR A 209 34.22 8.13 19.53
N ALA A 210 35.24 7.28 19.75
CA ALA A 210 35.21 5.90 19.28
C ALA A 210 34.05 5.09 19.86
N LEU A 211 33.70 5.30 21.14
CA LEU A 211 32.60 4.58 21.80
C LEU A 211 31.23 5.07 21.33
N ALA A 212 31.07 6.38 21.11
CA ALA A 212 29.87 6.95 20.51
C ALA A 212 29.69 6.47 19.06
N VAL A 213 30.78 6.45 18.28
CA VAL A 213 30.81 5.88 16.93
C VAL A 213 30.49 4.39 16.94
N ALA A 214 31.07 3.62 17.85
CA ALA A 214 30.81 2.18 17.97
C ALA A 214 29.38 1.89 18.43
N ALA A 215 28.81 2.70 19.32
CA ALA A 215 27.42 2.59 19.75
C ALA A 215 26.45 2.92 18.61
N VAL A 216 26.74 3.98 17.83
CA VAL A 216 25.99 4.30 16.61
C VAL A 216 26.11 3.16 15.61
N ALA A 217 27.33 2.65 15.34
CA ALA A 217 27.56 1.53 14.43
C ALA A 217 26.86 0.25 14.90
N PHE A 218 26.87 -0.06 16.20
CA PHE A 218 26.20 -1.23 16.76
C PHE A 218 24.68 -1.13 16.71
N TRP A 219 24.11 0.04 17.05
CA TRP A 219 22.68 0.31 16.85
C TRP A 219 22.28 0.15 15.38
N TYR A 220 23.12 0.66 14.47
CA TYR A 220 22.94 0.55 13.04
C TYR A 220 23.04 -0.90 12.53
N VAL A 221 24.00 -1.69 13.05
CA VAL A 221 24.18 -3.12 12.72
C VAL A 221 23.03 -3.97 13.26
N SER A 222 22.49 -3.64 14.45
CA SER A 222 21.28 -4.25 15.01
C SER A 222 20.06 -4.02 14.11
N GLU A 223 19.86 -2.79 13.64
CA GLU A 223 18.89 -2.47 12.57
C GLU A 223 19.21 -3.23 11.27
N MET A 224 20.49 -3.41 10.94
CA MET A 224 20.93 -4.14 9.74
C MET A 224 20.67 -5.65 9.82
N SER A 225 20.74 -6.27 11.01
CA SER A 225 20.42 -7.70 11.21
C SER A 225 18.93 -7.99 11.11
N SER A 226 18.08 -7.10 11.61
CA SER A 226 16.63 -7.18 11.36
C SER A 226 16.29 -6.96 9.87
N TRP A 227 17.07 -6.12 9.18
CA TRP A 227 17.00 -5.90 7.73
C TRP A 227 17.53 -7.07 6.87
N LEU A 228 18.62 -7.74 7.26
CA LEU A 228 19.17 -8.92 6.57
C LEU A 228 18.28 -10.14 6.72
N ALA A 229 17.67 -10.32 7.90
CA ALA A 229 16.61 -11.30 8.10
C ALA A 229 15.41 -11.03 7.17
N ALA A 230 15.01 -9.76 7.01
CA ALA A 230 13.97 -9.37 6.05
C ALA A 230 14.40 -9.51 4.57
N ARG A 231 15.70 -9.42 4.27
CA ARG A 231 16.26 -9.48 2.90
C ARG A 231 16.51 -10.89 2.40
N LEU A 232 16.87 -11.83 3.27
CA LEU A 232 16.89 -13.26 2.96
C LEU A 232 15.47 -13.81 2.70
N LEU A 233 14.44 -13.02 3.01
CA LEU A 233 13.03 -13.28 2.73
C LEU A 233 12.49 -12.52 1.48
N LEU A 234 13.33 -11.76 0.75
CA LEU A 234 12.92 -11.02 -0.47
C LEU A 234 13.14 -11.84 -1.75
N ILE A 235 12.03 -12.05 -2.46
CA ILE A 235 11.81 -12.84 -3.69
C ILE A 235 12.05 -11.99 -4.95
N PRO A 236 12.31 -12.61 -6.11
CA PRO A 236 11.95 -12.02 -7.41
C PRO A 236 10.46 -11.62 -7.51
N PRO A 237 10.09 -10.67 -8.38
CA PRO A 237 8.72 -10.19 -8.53
C PRO A 237 7.76 -11.34 -8.85
N VAL A 238 6.70 -11.48 -8.04
CA VAL A 238 5.60 -12.43 -8.32
C VAL A 238 4.81 -11.90 -9.51
N PRO A 239 4.70 -12.64 -10.63
CA PRO A 239 3.90 -12.21 -11.77
C PRO A 239 2.45 -11.97 -11.38
N LEU A 240 1.81 -10.94 -11.92
CA LEU A 240 0.38 -10.65 -11.70
C LEU A 240 -0.49 -11.87 -12.04
N ALA A 241 -0.11 -12.65 -13.05
CA ALA A 241 -0.75 -13.91 -13.40
C ALA A 241 -0.76 -14.93 -12.23
N THR A 242 0.28 -14.97 -11.40
CA THR A 242 0.35 -15.84 -10.21
C THR A 242 -0.51 -15.30 -9.07
N LEU A 243 -0.59 -13.97 -8.91
CA LEU A 243 -1.51 -13.33 -7.97
C LEU A 243 -2.97 -13.53 -8.36
N LEU A 244 -3.29 -13.48 -9.66
CA LEU A 244 -4.63 -13.74 -10.19
C LEU A 244 -4.97 -15.24 -10.17
N ALA A 245 -4.01 -16.13 -10.48
CA ALA A 245 -4.21 -17.58 -10.43
C ALA A 245 -4.37 -18.13 -9.01
N ALA A 246 -3.59 -17.62 -8.03
CA ALA A 246 -3.79 -17.96 -6.62
C ALA A 246 -5.16 -17.49 -6.09
N VAL A 247 -5.74 -16.52 -6.77
CA VAL A 247 -7.05 -15.94 -6.50
C VAL A 247 -8.14 -16.78 -7.19
N ASP A 248 -7.86 -17.44 -8.32
CA ASP A 248 -8.77 -18.38 -9.00
C ASP A 248 -8.79 -19.80 -8.40
N ASP A 249 -7.68 -20.32 -7.85
CA ASP A 249 -7.61 -21.68 -7.26
C ASP A 249 -8.52 -21.89 -6.03
N VAL A 250 -8.90 -20.80 -5.34
CA VAL A 250 -9.85 -20.83 -4.21
C VAL A 250 -11.30 -21.05 -4.67
N HIS A 251 -11.55 -21.04 -5.98
CA HIS A 251 -12.87 -21.28 -6.58
C HIS A 251 -13.04 -22.63 -7.25
N THR A 252 -12.13 -23.58 -7.05
CA THR A 252 -12.47 -24.99 -7.31
C THR A 252 -13.27 -25.50 -6.11
N PRO A 253 -14.61 -25.69 -6.20
CA PRO A 253 -15.32 -26.41 -5.16
C PRO A 253 -14.66 -27.78 -4.99
N PRO A 254 -14.54 -28.32 -3.75
CA PRO A 254 -14.03 -29.66 -3.57
C PRO A 254 -14.86 -30.58 -4.46
N ALA A 255 -14.18 -31.29 -5.37
CA ALA A 255 -14.82 -32.26 -6.24
C ALA A 255 -15.69 -33.17 -5.37
N ASN A 256 -17.00 -33.18 -5.64
CA ASN A 256 -18.00 -33.90 -4.87
C ASN A 256 -17.48 -35.29 -4.47
N SER A 257 -17.18 -35.47 -3.19
CA SER A 257 -16.92 -36.79 -2.64
C SER A 257 -18.15 -37.65 -2.92
N PRO A 258 -18.00 -38.83 -3.54
CA PRO A 258 -19.13 -39.72 -3.76
C PRO A 258 -19.72 -40.10 -2.39
N ALA A 259 -21.04 -39.96 -2.27
CA ALA A 259 -21.77 -40.33 -1.07
C ALA A 259 -21.50 -41.81 -0.72
N PRO A 260 -21.24 -42.15 0.55
CA PRO A 260 -21.06 -43.54 0.95
C PRO A 260 -22.38 -44.29 0.78
N SER A 261 -22.31 -45.38 0.03
CA SER A 261 -23.36 -46.39 -0.17
C SER A 261 -23.65 -47.17 1.09
#